data_AF-A0A370DJI9-F1
#
_entry.id   AF-A0A370DJI9-F1
#
_cell.length_a   1.000
_cell.length_b   1.000
_cell.length_c   1.000
_cell.angle_alpha   90.00
_cell.angle_beta   90.00
_cell.angle_gamma   90.00
#
_symmetry.space_group_name_H-M   'P 1'
#
loop_
_entity.id
_entity.type
_entity.pdbx_description
1 polymer ?
#
loop_
_entity_poly.entity_id
_entity_poly.type
_entity_poly.pdbx_seq_one_letter_code
_entity_poly.pdbx_strand_id
1 'polypeptide(L)'
;MESQHYANRAGWTIILYGVCLSFITAFTPFFEAGYLFQDNILLAGLFPYLIYAIAVPLLPGTITTVAGIVLAATHTGLVIGVRFLNYNEGLMYSIPVILAVLLIPLVIFALIKTDVHKHDSKMIGH
;
A
#
# COMPACT_ATOMS: atom_id res chain seq x y z
N MET A 1 -8.69 -11.85 -26.76
CA MET A 1 -9.40 -11.20 -25.64
C MET A 1 -8.88 -11.82 -24.36
N GLU A 2 -7.82 -11.24 -23.79
CA GLU A 2 -7.11 -11.79 -22.64
C GLU A 2 -7.65 -11.16 -21.35
N SER A 3 -8.72 -11.74 -20.82
CA SER A 3 -9.38 -11.32 -19.58
C SER A 3 -8.52 -11.52 -18.32
N GLN A 4 -7.33 -12.09 -18.46
CA GLN A 4 -6.39 -12.36 -17.37
C GLN A 4 -5.56 -11.12 -16.99
N HIS A 5 -5.45 -10.12 -17.87
CA HIS A 5 -4.58 -8.97 -17.65
C HIS A 5 -5.13 -7.97 -16.61
N TYR A 6 -6.44 -8.01 -16.30
CA TYR A 6 -7.13 -7.07 -15.41
C TYR A 6 -7.40 -7.57 -14.00
N ALA A 7 -7.16 -8.86 -13.72
CA ALA A 7 -7.51 -9.46 -12.44
C ALA A 7 -6.27 -9.63 -11.55
N ASN A 8 -5.58 -8.53 -11.23
CA ASN A 8 -4.58 -8.55 -10.15
C ASN A 8 -5.26 -8.64 -8.77
N ARG A 9 -5.97 -9.75 -8.55
CA ARG A 9 -6.76 -10.02 -7.34
C ARG A 9 -5.88 -9.93 -6.11
N ALA A 10 -4.65 -10.43 -6.19
CA ALA A 10 -3.68 -10.35 -5.10
C ALA A 10 -3.37 -8.89 -4.72
N GLY A 11 -3.07 -8.02 -5.70
CA GLY A 11 -2.85 -6.60 -5.45
C GLY A 11 -4.03 -5.92 -4.75
N TRP A 12 -5.26 -6.20 -5.18
CA TRP A 12 -6.47 -5.67 -4.55
C TRP A 12 -6.73 -6.23 -3.15
N THR A 13 -6.51 -7.52 -2.93
CA THR A 13 -6.62 -8.14 -1.61
C THR A 13 -5.60 -7.54 -0.62
N ILE A 14 -4.38 -7.25 -1.08
CA ILE A 14 -3.35 -6.59 -0.26
C ILE A 14 -3.77 -5.17 0.12
N ILE A 15 -4.37 -4.42 -0.80
CA ILE A 15 -4.90 -3.08 -0.48
C ILE A 15 -6.00 -3.19 0.59
N LEU A 16 -6.98 -4.09 0.39
CA LEU A 16 -8.06 -4.28 1.36
C LEU A 16 -7.51 -4.68 2.73
N TYR A 17 -6.56 -5.62 2.77
CA TYR A 17 -5.86 -5.99 3.98
C TYR A 17 -5.21 -4.79 4.66
N GLY A 18 -4.48 -3.98 3.90
CA GLY A 18 -3.84 -2.77 4.40
C GLY A 18 -4.83 -1.76 4.99
N VAL A 19 -5.94 -1.52 4.30
CA VAL A 19 -7.02 -0.64 4.79
C VAL A 19 -7.56 -1.14 6.13
N CYS A 20 -7.89 -2.43 6.23
CA CYS A 20 -8.37 -3.02 7.48
C CYS A 20 -7.32 -2.95 8.59
N LEU A 21 -6.06 -3.24 8.28
CA LEU A 21 -4.96 -3.20 9.24
C LEU A 21 -4.77 -1.78 9.77
N SER A 22 -4.72 -0.76 8.91
CA SER A 22 -4.61 0.65 9.32
C SER A 22 -5.77 1.09 10.18
N PHE A 23 -6.99 0.67 9.82
CA PHE A 23 -8.20 0.99 10.58
C PHE A 23 -8.17 0.38 11.98
N ILE A 24 -7.91 -0.92 12.11
CA ILE A 24 -7.83 -1.60 13.41
C ILE A 24 -6.73 -0.99 14.27
N THR A 25 -5.59 -0.68 13.66
CA THR A 25 -4.40 -0.15 14.34
C THR A 25 -4.59 1.27 14.89
N ALA A 26 -5.50 2.04 14.33
CA ALA A 26 -5.85 3.38 14.77
C ALA A 26 -6.57 3.39 16.14
N PHE A 27 -7.08 2.25 16.59
CA PHE A 27 -7.66 2.11 17.92
C PHE A 27 -6.58 1.77 18.94
N THR A 28 -6.23 2.72 19.78
CA THR A 28 -5.26 2.54 20.87
C THR A 28 -5.94 2.41 22.21
N PRO A 29 -5.49 1.48 23.08
CA PRO A 29 -6.03 1.37 24.42
C PRO A 29 -5.85 2.70 25.17
N PHE A 30 -6.91 3.23 25.75
CA PHE A 30 -6.87 4.47 26.53
C PHE A 30 -7.54 4.26 27.88
N PHE A 31 -6.82 4.57 28.96
CA PHE A 31 -7.21 4.22 30.34
C PHE A 31 -8.60 4.75 30.75
N GLU A 32 -9.04 5.89 30.20
CA GLU A 32 -10.32 6.51 30.58
C GLU A 32 -11.50 6.11 29.68
N ALA A 33 -11.25 5.70 28.44
CA ALA A 33 -12.30 5.52 27.41
C ALA A 33 -12.34 4.12 26.80
N GLY A 34 -11.47 3.20 27.25
CA GLY A 34 -11.28 1.89 26.64
C GLY A 34 -10.39 1.98 25.39
N TYR A 35 -10.85 2.68 24.35
CA TYR A 35 -10.08 2.93 23.13
C TYR A 35 -10.20 4.38 22.65
N LEU A 36 -9.06 4.98 22.33
CA LEU A 36 -8.97 6.26 21.61
C LEU A 36 -8.71 5.97 20.14
N PHE A 37 -9.49 6.60 19.27
CA PHE A 37 -9.25 6.56 17.83
C PHE A 37 -8.25 7.64 17.43
N GLN A 38 -7.18 7.24 16.74
CA GLN A 38 -6.10 8.11 16.28
C GLN A 38 -6.15 8.27 14.75
N ASP A 39 -6.72 9.38 14.30
CA ASP A 39 -6.88 9.72 12.89
C ASP A 39 -5.55 9.85 12.15
N ASN A 40 -4.55 10.43 12.81
CA ASN A 40 -3.17 10.53 12.32
C ASN A 40 -2.52 9.14 12.08
N ILE A 41 -2.74 8.15 12.95
CA ILE A 41 -2.23 6.77 12.77
C ILE A 41 -2.98 6.09 11.62
N LEU A 42 -4.30 6.28 11.51
CA LEU A 42 -5.07 5.78 10.37
C LEU A 42 -4.49 6.32 9.05
N LEU A 43 -4.33 7.64 8.95
CA LEU A 43 -3.84 8.29 7.74
C LEU A 43 -2.42 7.86 7.40
N ALA A 44 -1.51 7.82 8.39
CA ALA A 44 -0.14 7.35 8.19
C ALA A 44 -0.11 5.90 7.67
N GLY A 45 -0.84 4.99 8.32
CA GLY A 45 -0.90 3.58 7.92
C GLY A 45 -1.57 3.37 6.56
N LEU A 46 -2.57 4.18 6.22
CA LEU A 46 -3.31 4.06 4.96
C LEU A 46 -2.51 4.58 3.75
N PHE A 47 -1.72 5.63 3.96
CA PHE A 47 -1.00 6.34 2.91
C PHE A 47 -0.18 5.46 1.95
N PRO A 48 0.67 4.51 2.41
CA PRO A 48 1.41 3.67 1.48
C PRO A 48 0.52 2.79 0.60
N TYR A 49 -0.65 2.35 1.08
CA TYR A 49 -1.59 1.56 0.27
C TYR A 49 -2.29 2.40 -0.79
N LEU A 50 -2.53 3.68 -0.53
CA LEU A 50 -3.05 4.62 -1.54
C LEU A 50 -2.06 4.79 -2.69
N ILE A 51 -0.77 4.96 -2.38
CA ILE A 51 0.29 5.06 -3.40
C ILE A 51 0.42 3.75 -4.17
N TYR A 52 0.48 2.62 -3.45
CA TYR A 52 0.56 1.30 -4.06
C TYR A 52 -0.63 1.01 -5.00
N ALA A 53 -1.84 1.45 -4.64
CA ALA A 53 -3.05 1.26 -5.45
C ALA A 53 -2.96 1.88 -6.85
N ILE A 54 -2.15 2.95 -7.04
CA ILE A 54 -1.91 3.55 -8.35
C ILE A 54 -1.16 2.58 -9.27
N ALA A 55 -0.20 1.81 -8.73
CA ALA A 55 0.62 0.89 -9.50
C ALA A 55 -0.10 -0.43 -9.84
N VAL A 56 -1.04 -0.87 -8.99
CA VAL A 56 -1.75 -2.17 -9.13
C VAL A 56 -2.41 -2.39 -10.50
N PRO A 57 -3.17 -1.45 -11.09
CA PRO A 57 -3.78 -1.64 -12.40
C PRO A 57 -2.83 -1.39 -13.59
N LEU A 58 -1.65 -0.81 -13.35
CA LEU A 58 -0.72 -0.34 -14.39
C LEU A 58 0.45 -1.30 -14.66
N LEU A 59 0.72 -2.21 -13.73
CA LEU A 59 1.89 -3.11 -13.78
C LEU A 59 1.49 -4.59 -13.79
N PRO A 60 2.38 -5.49 -14.24
CA PRO A 60 2.17 -6.93 -14.14
C PRO A 60 1.85 -7.37 -12.71
N GLY A 61 0.92 -8.33 -12.59
CA GLY A 61 0.45 -8.86 -11.30
C GLY A 61 1.58 -9.38 -10.41
N THR A 62 2.62 -9.98 -10.97
CA THR A 62 3.76 -10.51 -10.21
C THR A 62 4.55 -9.41 -9.50
N ILE A 63 4.89 -8.32 -10.19
CA ILE A 63 5.71 -7.22 -9.64
C ILE A 63 4.96 -6.54 -8.50
N THR A 64 3.69 -6.20 -8.74
CA THR A 64 2.82 -5.56 -7.76
C THR A 64 2.56 -6.49 -6.58
N THR A 65 2.27 -7.77 -6.81
CA THR A 65 2.08 -8.76 -5.71
C THR A 65 3.31 -8.84 -4.80
N VAL A 66 4.53 -8.92 -5.35
CA VAL A 66 5.75 -8.97 -4.54
C VAL A 66 5.91 -7.68 -3.73
N ALA A 67 5.79 -6.51 -4.37
CA ALA A 67 5.88 -5.22 -3.67
C ALA A 67 4.81 -5.09 -2.57
N GLY A 68 3.59 -5.52 -2.87
CA GLY A 68 2.46 -5.50 -1.94
C GLY A 68 2.64 -6.46 -0.76
N ILE A 69 3.20 -7.65 -0.96
CA ILE A 69 3.52 -8.59 0.13
C ILE A 69 4.57 -7.98 1.06
N VAL A 70 5.64 -7.38 0.50
CA VAL A 70 6.66 -6.69 1.29
C VAL A 70 6.03 -5.56 2.10
N LEU A 71 5.23 -4.72 1.46
CA LEU A 71 4.50 -3.63 2.11
C LEU A 71 3.63 -4.15 3.27
N ALA A 72 2.79 -5.16 3.02
CA ALA A 72 1.90 -5.73 4.01
C ALA A 72 2.66 -6.38 5.17
N ALA A 73 3.71 -7.14 4.88
CA ALA A 73 4.54 -7.80 5.90
C ALA A 73 5.25 -6.77 6.78
N THR A 74 5.84 -5.72 6.20
CA THR A 74 6.50 -4.66 6.98
C THR A 74 5.50 -3.90 7.84
N HIS A 75 4.33 -3.55 7.31
CA HIS A 75 3.31 -2.85 8.09
C HIS A 75 2.76 -3.73 9.22
N THR A 76 2.51 -5.02 8.96
CA THR A 76 2.09 -5.98 9.99
C THR A 76 3.14 -6.11 11.09
N GLY A 77 4.41 -6.27 10.71
CA GLY A 77 5.52 -6.35 11.65
C GLY A 77 5.65 -5.09 12.50
N LEU A 78 5.43 -3.92 11.92
CA LEU A 78 5.40 -2.64 12.64
C LEU A 78 4.27 -2.62 13.68
N VAL A 79 3.04 -2.98 13.29
CA VAL A 79 1.89 -3.04 14.20
C VAL A 79 2.17 -4.02 15.34
N ILE A 80 2.70 -5.19 15.03
CA ILE A 80 3.08 -6.19 16.05
C ILE A 80 4.13 -5.62 17.00
N GLY A 81 5.20 -5.04 16.46
CA GLY A 81 6.30 -4.47 17.22
C GLY A 81 5.86 -3.37 18.18
N VAL A 82 5.06 -2.42 17.70
CA VAL A 82 4.60 -1.29 18.53
C VAL A 82 3.53 -1.73 19.52
N ARG A 83 2.52 -2.51 19.09
CA ARG A 83 1.36 -2.83 19.93
C ARG A 83 1.59 -3.97 20.91
N PHE A 84 2.49 -4.91 20.61
CA PHE A 84 2.69 -6.11 21.43
C PHE A 84 4.12 -6.26 21.96
N LEU A 85 5.11 -5.64 21.32
CA LEU A 85 6.52 -5.76 21.71
C LEU A 85 7.12 -4.46 22.29
N ASN A 86 6.27 -3.47 22.59
CA ASN A 86 6.65 -2.18 23.17
C ASN A 86 7.71 -1.39 22.38
N TYR A 87 7.66 -1.46 21.04
CA TYR A 87 8.47 -0.56 20.22
C TYR A 87 7.96 0.88 20.32
N ASN A 88 8.83 1.84 19.98
CA ASN A 88 8.51 3.26 20.01
C ASN A 88 7.27 3.56 19.14
N GLU A 89 6.23 4.17 19.73
CA GLU A 89 5.00 4.56 19.02
C GLU A 89 5.25 5.53 17.86
N GLY A 90 6.33 6.33 17.93
CA GLY A 90 6.76 7.21 16.84
C GLY A 90 6.98 6.48 15.51
N LEU A 91 7.28 5.19 15.55
CA LEU A 91 7.47 4.36 14.35
C LEU A 91 6.17 4.16 13.55
N MET A 92 5.00 4.28 14.20
CA MET A 92 3.69 4.21 13.53
C MET A 92 3.45 5.39 12.59
N TYR A 93 4.24 6.46 12.72
CA TYR A 93 4.18 7.63 11.85
C TYR A 93 5.28 7.59 10.79
N SER A 94 6.52 7.32 11.20
CA SER A 94 7.68 7.44 10.32
C SER A 94 7.79 6.28 9.33
N ILE A 95 7.58 5.04 9.76
CA ILE A 95 7.76 3.86 8.89
C ILE A 95 6.73 3.82 7.75
N PRO A 96 5.43 4.07 7.96
CA PRO A 96 4.47 4.10 6.85
C PRO A 96 4.79 5.20 5.82
N VAL A 97 5.28 6.36 6.26
CA VAL A 97 5.72 7.43 5.35
C VAL A 97 6.94 7.00 4.55
N ILE A 98 7.92 6.34 5.18
CA ILE A 98 9.09 5.79 4.46
C ILE A 98 8.64 4.76 3.42
N LEU A 99 7.73 3.85 3.78
CA LEU A 99 7.17 2.87 2.84
C LEU A 99 6.47 3.55 1.66
N ALA A 100 5.70 4.61 1.91
CA ALA A 100 5.05 5.39 0.88
C ALA A 100 6.06 6.02 -0.09
N VAL A 101 7.15 6.60 0.43
CA VAL A 101 8.24 7.16 -0.38
C VAL A 101 8.93 6.08 -1.22
N LEU A 102 9.18 4.90 -0.65
CA LEU A 102 9.80 3.78 -1.36
C LEU A 102 8.92 3.21 -2.49
N LEU A 103 7.61 3.46 -2.47
CA LEU A 103 6.70 3.06 -3.54
C LEU A 103 6.67 4.07 -4.70
N ILE A 104 7.18 5.29 -4.53
CA ILE A 104 7.18 6.32 -5.59
C ILE A 104 7.90 5.83 -6.86
N PRO A 105 9.11 5.23 -6.82
CA PRO A 105 9.76 4.70 -8.01
C PRO A 105 8.92 3.66 -8.76
N LEU A 106 8.19 2.81 -8.02
CA LEU A 106 7.31 1.80 -8.61
C LEU A 106 6.16 2.47 -9.39
N VAL A 107 5.58 3.53 -8.82
CA VAL A 107 4.51 4.31 -9.48
C VAL A 107 5.06 5.06 -10.70
N ILE A 108 6.22 5.70 -10.60
CA ILE A 108 6.85 6.38 -11.74
C ILE A 108 7.11 5.39 -12.88
N PHE A 109 7.66 4.22 -12.57
CA PHE A 109 7.88 3.16 -13.54
C PHE A 109 6.56 2.71 -14.21
N ALA A 110 5.48 2.57 -13.43
CA ALA A 110 4.17 2.22 -13.92
C ALA A 110 3.62 3.24 -14.93
N LEU A 111 3.74 4.53 -14.62
CA LEU A 111 3.27 5.62 -15.46
C LEU A 111 4.06 5.69 -16.78
N ILE A 112 5.40 5.64 -16.71
CA ILE A 112 6.27 5.67 -17.91
C ILE A 112 5.94 4.51 -18.86
N LYS A 113 5.80 3.29 -18.32
CA LYS A 113 5.49 2.10 -19.13
C LYS A 113 4.14 2.24 -19.84
N THR A 114 3.16 2.84 -19.18
CA THR A 114 1.81 3.04 -19.73
C THR A 114 1.82 4.06 -20.86
N ASP A 115 2.58 5.15 -20.73
CA ASP A 115 2.69 6.20 -21.75
C ASP A 115 3.37 5.69 -23.04
N VAL A 116 4.44 4.92 -22.91
CA VAL A 116 5.14 4.31 -24.08
C VAL A 116 4.18 3.42 -24.88
N HIS A 117 3.43 2.56 -24.20
CA HIS A 117 2.50 1.65 -24.87
C HIS A 117 1.39 2.40 -25.63
N LYS A 118 0.90 3.52 -25.07
CA LYS A 118 -0.10 4.37 -25.72
C LYS A 118 0.45 5.05 -26.98
N HIS A 119 1.72 5.48 -26.97
CA HIS A 119 2.35 6.11 -28.12
C HIS A 119 2.50 5.13 -29.29
N ASP A 120 2.98 3.91 -29.02
CA ASP A 120 3.20 2.89 -30.06
C ASP A 120 1.89 2.45 -30.74
N SER A 121 0.79 2.34 -29.98
CA SER A 121 -0.52 1.99 -30.52
C SER A 121 -1.07 3.00 -31.54
N LYS A 122 -0.70 4.29 -31.42
CA LYS A 122 -1.13 5.34 -32.36
C LYS A 122 -0.37 5.31 -33.68
N MET A 123 0.86 4.77 -33.70
CA MET A 123 1.71 4.74 -34.89
C MET A 123 1.39 3.56 -35.82
N ILE A 124 0.77 2.49 -35.30
CA ILE A 124 0.45 1.26 -36.05
C ILE A 124 -1.00 1.28 -36.59
N GLY A 125 -1.84 2.21 -36.09
CA GLY A 125 -3.25 2.33 -36.44
C GLY A 125 -3.57 3.25 -37.62
N HIS A 126 -2.58 3.63 -38.44
CA HIS A 126 -2.73 4.50 -39.61
C HIS A 126 -2.25 3.82 -40.89
#